data_AF-A0A382Z5H4-F1
#
_entry.id   AF-A0A382Z5H4-F1
#
_cell.length_a   1.000
_cell.length_b   1.000
_cell.length_c   1.000
_cell.angle_alpha   90.00
_cell.angle_beta   90.00
_cell.angle_gamma   90.00
#
_symmetry.space_group_name_H-M   'P 1'
#
loop_
_entity.id
_entity.type
_entity.pdbx_description
1 polymer ?
#
loop_
_entity_poly.entity_id
_entity_poly.type
_entity_poly.pdbx_seq_one_letter_code
_entity_poly.pdbx_strand_id
1 'polypeptide(L)'
;MIDKIENFCTAPWVATYVDPKGDVKPCGIYQGSLGNLNESSFDDILTSMEMRDLKGKFINGEKPKECRQCWKQEEYAPGSSYLETMWERYSHVVPDILNGTHETIFYWDMRPSNNCNFGCLMCCHVLSSGYWQLNEDIMRPNFTREKFIEVNDDNFKGMVDKIKRLLKSAPREQKEKDFQVYFAGGEPLLIDHHRSMLLWLLESGNDNINLRYNTNCSTLKYKGTDFVDIWEKWKTPVT
;
A
#
# COMPACT_ATOMS: atom_id res chain seq x y z
N MET A 1 -6.15 17.06 20.85
CA MET A 1 -5.09 16.35 20.10
C MET A 1 -4.21 15.68 21.14
N ILE A 2 -3.82 14.43 20.90
CA ILE A 2 -2.84 13.75 21.73
C ILE A 2 -1.45 14.32 21.43
N ASP A 3 -0.63 14.49 22.45
CA ASP A 3 0.76 14.91 22.27
C ASP A 3 1.55 13.84 21.52
N LYS A 4 2.58 14.29 20.78
CA LYS A 4 3.42 13.40 20.00
C LYS A 4 4.15 12.40 20.90
N ILE A 5 3.97 11.11 20.60
CA ILE A 5 4.67 10.01 21.30
C ILE A 5 5.98 9.75 20.56
N GLU A 6 7.08 9.78 21.30
CA GLU A 6 8.41 9.55 20.74
C GLU A 6 8.51 8.14 20.14
N ASN A 7 9.17 8.03 18.97
CA ASN A 7 9.40 6.80 18.22
C ASN A 7 8.13 6.04 17.77
N PHE A 8 6.93 6.56 18.01
CA PHE A 8 5.68 5.86 17.72
C PHE A 8 5.25 6.03 16.26
N CYS A 9 4.97 4.91 15.58
CA CYS A 9 4.45 4.91 14.21
C CYS A 9 3.06 4.29 14.17
N THR A 10 2.07 4.98 13.59
CA THR A 10 0.70 4.44 13.43
C THR A 10 0.59 3.41 12.31
N ALA A 11 1.56 3.35 11.38
CA ALA A 11 1.47 2.55 10.16
C ALA A 11 1.12 1.06 10.37
N PRO A 12 1.69 0.33 11.34
CA PRO A 12 1.36 -1.09 11.55
C PRO A 12 -0.11 -1.37 11.89
N TRP A 13 -0.88 -0.36 12.29
CA TRP A 13 -2.30 -0.48 12.61
C TRP A 13 -3.20 -0.01 11.47
N VAL A 14 -2.81 1.07 10.79
CA VAL A 14 -3.69 1.80 9.87
C VAL A 14 -3.34 1.63 8.40
N ALA A 15 -2.20 1.01 8.08
CA ALA A 15 -1.68 0.95 6.72
C ALA A 15 -1.19 -0.46 6.35
N THR A 16 -1.22 -0.73 5.06
CA THR A 16 -0.58 -1.90 4.46
C THR A 16 0.04 -1.56 3.11
N TYR A 17 1.07 -2.31 2.77
CA TYR A 17 1.77 -2.30 1.51
C TYR A 17 1.93 -3.74 1.03
N VAL A 18 1.64 -4.00 -0.25
CA VAL A 18 1.87 -5.29 -0.90
C VAL A 18 2.67 -5.08 -2.17
N ASP A 19 3.75 -5.84 -2.37
CA ASP A 19 4.51 -5.87 -3.63
C ASP A 19 4.19 -7.08 -4.53
N PRO A 20 4.65 -7.08 -5.80
CA PRO A 20 4.32 -8.15 -6.74
C PRO A 20 4.80 -9.55 -6.32
N LYS A 21 5.80 -9.64 -5.42
CA LYS A 21 6.25 -10.92 -4.86
C LYS A 21 5.35 -11.41 -3.72
N GLY A 22 4.30 -10.67 -3.38
CA GLY A 22 3.37 -10.98 -2.31
C GLY A 22 3.83 -10.51 -0.93
N ASP A 23 4.97 -9.83 -0.80
CA ASP A 23 5.44 -9.39 0.53
C ASP A 23 4.51 -8.31 1.09
N VAL A 24 4.04 -8.54 2.31
CA VAL A 24 3.19 -7.61 3.07
C VAL A 24 4.02 -6.82 4.05
N LYS A 25 3.84 -5.49 4.07
CA LYS A 25 4.61 -4.56 4.90
C LYS A 25 3.66 -3.51 5.51
N PRO A 26 4.03 -2.86 6.63
CA PRO A 26 3.22 -1.79 7.20
C PRO A 26 3.33 -0.49 6.38
N CYS A 27 4.39 -0.32 5.60
CA CYS A 27 4.61 0.80 4.68
C CYS A 27 5.67 0.48 3.62
N GLY A 28 5.77 1.31 2.58
CA GLY A 28 6.67 1.08 1.44
C GLY A 28 8.17 1.25 1.72
N ILE A 29 8.57 1.80 2.86
CA ILE A 29 10.00 1.95 3.24
C ILE A 29 10.45 1.01 4.35
N TYR A 30 9.54 0.16 4.85
CA TYR A 30 9.85 -0.90 5.80
C TYR A 30 10.78 -1.93 5.16
N GLN A 31 11.79 -2.37 5.89
CA GLN A 31 12.76 -3.33 5.40
C GLN A 31 12.52 -4.72 5.97
N GLY A 32 12.15 -5.64 5.08
CA GLY A 32 11.71 -6.98 5.44
C GLY A 32 10.27 -7.19 4.98
N SER A 33 9.67 -8.26 5.50
CA SER A 33 8.30 -8.65 5.22
C SER A 33 7.64 -9.08 6.54
N LEU A 34 6.36 -8.80 6.69
CA LEU A 34 5.54 -9.30 7.81
C LEU A 34 4.87 -10.64 7.47
N GLY A 35 5.03 -11.10 6.23
CA GLY A 35 4.42 -12.31 5.69
C GLY A 35 4.23 -12.18 4.19
N ASN A 36 3.96 -13.30 3.52
CA ASN A 36 3.84 -13.33 2.08
C ASN A 36 2.47 -13.86 1.64
N LEU A 37 1.76 -13.11 0.80
CA LEU A 37 0.45 -13.49 0.25
C LEU A 37 0.51 -14.70 -0.69
N ASN A 38 1.68 -15.14 -1.15
CA ASN A 38 1.80 -16.40 -1.87
C ASN A 38 1.80 -17.62 -0.92
N GLU A 39 1.92 -17.39 0.38
CA GLU A 39 2.09 -18.45 1.38
C GLU A 39 0.98 -18.47 2.45
N SER A 40 0.36 -17.33 2.73
CA SER A 40 -0.63 -17.21 3.81
C SER A 40 -1.72 -16.19 3.48
N SER A 41 -2.87 -16.33 4.13
CA SER A 41 -3.97 -15.39 3.97
C SER A 41 -3.59 -14.03 4.56
N PHE A 42 -4.20 -12.96 4.05
CA PHE A 42 -3.94 -11.61 4.58
C PHE A 42 -4.30 -11.46 6.07
N ASP A 43 -5.35 -12.14 6.53
CA ASP A 43 -5.77 -12.11 7.94
C ASP A 43 -4.78 -12.83 8.86
N ASP A 44 -4.18 -13.94 8.40
CA ASP A 44 -3.13 -14.64 9.15
C ASP A 44 -1.88 -13.76 9.28
N ILE A 45 -1.50 -13.06 8.21
CA ILE A 45 -0.34 -12.15 8.21
C ILE A 45 -0.54 -10.99 9.20
N LEU A 46 -1.74 -10.41 9.25
CA LEU A 46 -2.08 -9.33 10.19
C LEU A 46 -2.08 -9.78 11.66
N THR A 47 -2.22 -11.08 11.91
CA THR A 47 -2.18 -11.69 13.24
C THR A 47 -0.90 -12.49 13.51
N SER A 48 0.10 -12.37 12.64
CA SER A 48 1.41 -13.02 12.76
C SER A 48 2.18 -12.57 14.00
N MET A 49 3.19 -13.37 14.38
CA MET A 49 4.10 -13.01 15.47
C MET A 49 4.92 -11.77 15.12
N GLU A 50 5.33 -11.65 13.87
CA GLU A 50 6.11 -10.56 13.30
C GLU A 50 5.34 -9.23 13.38
N MET A 51 4.05 -9.23 13.02
CA MET A 51 3.20 -8.05 13.14
C MET A 51 2.99 -7.65 14.62
N ARG A 52 2.78 -8.63 15.50
CA ARG A 52 2.62 -8.38 16.95
C ARG A 52 3.88 -7.82 17.58
N ASP A 53 5.05 -8.38 17.25
CA ASP A 53 6.36 -7.90 17.72
C ASP A 53 6.61 -6.46 17.27
N LEU A 54 6.36 -6.15 15.99
CA LEU A 54 6.52 -4.79 15.47
C LEU A 54 5.62 -3.79 16.22
N LYS A 55 4.34 -4.14 16.44
CA LYS A 55 3.41 -3.31 17.20
C LYS A 55 3.86 -3.13 18.65
N GLY A 56 4.32 -4.20 19.30
CA GLY A 56 4.84 -4.17 20.67
C GLY A 56 6.05 -3.24 20.84
N LYS A 57 7.00 -3.29 19.90
CA LYS A 57 8.16 -2.38 19.89
C LYS A 57 7.75 -0.91 19.86
N PHE A 58 6.79 -0.54 19.03
CA PHE A 58 6.29 0.84 18.98
C PHE A 58 5.54 1.24 20.26
N ILE A 59 4.75 0.34 20.85
CA ILE A 59 4.10 0.59 22.15
C ILE A 59 5.14 0.83 23.25
N ASN A 60 6.26 0.11 23.21
CA ASN A 60 7.37 0.25 24.17
C ASN A 60 8.30 1.44 23.88
N GLY A 61 8.02 2.25 22.85
CA GLY A 61 8.87 3.39 22.46
C GLY A 61 10.21 3.00 21.83
N GLU A 62 10.34 1.76 21.36
CA GLU A 62 11.55 1.25 20.73
C GLU A 62 11.69 1.72 19.27
N LYS A 63 12.91 1.60 18.72
CA LYS A 63 13.21 1.88 17.30
C LYS A 63 13.45 0.57 16.53
N PRO A 64 12.41 -0.08 15.96
CA PRO A 64 12.57 -1.26 15.12
C PRO A 64 13.65 -1.07 14.05
N LYS A 65 14.56 -2.04 13.90
CA LYS A 65 15.69 -1.99 12.94
C LYS A 65 15.21 -2.00 11.49
N GLU A 66 14.03 -2.56 11.23
CA GLU A 66 13.34 -2.63 9.95
C GLU A 66 12.85 -1.24 9.51
N CYS A 67 12.68 -0.31 10.46
CA CYS A 67 12.29 1.08 10.23
C CYS A 67 13.49 2.03 10.16
N ARG A 68 14.73 1.53 10.02
CA ARG A 68 15.96 2.35 10.00
C ARG A 68 15.96 3.48 8.97
N GLN A 69 15.17 3.36 7.90
CA GLN A 69 15.04 4.44 6.93
C GLN A 69 14.39 5.70 7.54
N CYS A 70 13.33 5.54 8.35
CA CYS A 70 12.73 6.66 9.07
C CYS A 70 13.72 7.25 10.07
N TRP A 71 14.42 6.41 10.85
CA TRP A 71 15.37 6.87 11.86
C TRP A 71 16.50 7.70 11.24
N LYS A 72 17.05 7.24 10.13
CA LYS A 72 18.04 8.02 9.37
C LYS A 72 17.46 9.33 8.84
N GLN A 73 16.24 9.32 8.31
CA GLN A 73 15.60 10.54 7.84
C GLN A 73 15.44 11.57 8.97
N GLU A 74 14.97 11.15 10.15
CA GLU A 74 14.84 12.03 11.31
C GLU A 74 16.19 12.57 11.82
N GLU A 75 17.27 11.81 11.70
CA GLU A 75 18.62 12.27 12.05
C GLU A 75 19.10 13.42 11.14
N TYR A 76 18.79 13.38 9.84
CA TYR A 76 19.25 14.38 8.87
C TYR A 76 18.25 15.52 8.63
N ALA A 77 16.96 15.24 8.75
CA ALA A 77 15.87 16.16 8.50
C ALA A 77 14.70 15.86 9.45
N PRO A 78 14.78 16.32 10.72
CA PRO A 78 13.74 16.10 11.72
C PRO A 78 12.36 16.55 11.22
N GLY A 79 11.33 15.74 11.48
CA GLY A 79 9.95 16.04 11.07
C GLY A 79 9.59 15.62 9.64
N SER A 80 10.47 14.93 8.91
CA SER A 80 10.28 14.62 7.48
C SER A 80 10.15 13.13 7.16
N SER A 81 10.27 12.25 8.15
CA SER A 81 10.16 10.80 7.91
C SER A 81 8.72 10.38 7.63
N TYR A 82 8.57 9.17 7.08
CA TYR A 82 7.25 8.59 6.90
C TYR A 82 6.49 8.38 8.22
N LEU A 83 7.21 8.18 9.34
CA LEU A 83 6.59 8.08 10.66
C LEU A 83 5.82 9.37 11.00
N GLU A 84 6.41 10.53 10.69
CA GLU A 84 5.80 11.84 10.92
C GLU A 84 4.56 12.03 10.06
N THR A 85 4.65 11.71 8.76
CA THR A 85 3.49 11.78 7.87
C THR A 85 2.35 10.88 8.36
N MET A 86 2.67 9.69 8.88
CA MET A 86 1.68 8.76 9.43
C MET A 86 1.10 9.27 10.76
N TRP A 87 1.89 9.95 11.59
CA TRP A 87 1.43 10.61 12.80
C TRP A 87 0.48 11.77 12.49
N GLU A 88 0.88 12.69 11.61
CA GLU A 88 0.06 13.84 11.21
C GLU A 88 -1.32 13.40 10.70
N ARG A 89 -1.35 12.33 9.91
CA ARG A 89 -2.59 11.83 9.31
C ARG A 89 -3.46 11.02 10.27
N TYR A 90 -2.85 10.19 11.12
CA TYR A 90 -3.58 9.16 11.89
C TYR A 90 -3.43 9.27 13.41
N SER A 91 -2.90 10.38 13.93
CA SER A 91 -2.79 10.61 15.38
C SER A 91 -4.14 10.58 16.12
N HIS A 92 -5.26 10.86 15.43
CA HIS A 92 -6.59 10.82 16.02
C HIS A 92 -7.05 9.42 16.45
N VAL A 93 -6.47 8.34 15.90
CA VAL A 93 -6.78 6.95 16.31
C VAL A 93 -5.77 6.36 17.30
N VAL A 94 -4.73 7.10 17.67
CA VAL A 94 -3.73 6.64 18.66
C VAL A 94 -4.37 6.26 20.00
N PRO A 95 -5.35 6.99 20.55
CA PRO A 95 -6.03 6.57 21.78
C PRO A 95 -6.65 5.16 21.67
N ASP A 96 -7.29 4.84 20.55
CA ASP A 96 -7.88 3.51 20.30
C ASP A 96 -6.80 2.44 20.12
N ILE A 97 -5.68 2.79 19.49
CA ILE A 97 -4.53 1.90 19.35
C ILE A 97 -3.96 1.53 20.73
N LEU A 98 -3.73 2.51 21.60
CA LEU A 98 -3.15 2.28 22.93
C LEU A 98 -4.11 1.51 23.85
N ASN A 99 -5.42 1.69 23.66
CA ASN A 99 -6.44 0.91 24.36
C ASN A 99 -6.67 -0.49 23.75
N GLY A 100 -6.01 -0.81 22.63
CA GLY A 100 -6.15 -2.09 21.94
C GLY A 100 -7.49 -2.30 21.24
N THR A 101 -8.23 -1.23 20.95
CA THR A 101 -9.57 -1.28 20.34
C THR A 101 -9.58 -0.93 18.84
N HIS A 102 -8.43 -0.54 18.28
CA HIS A 102 -8.34 -0.15 16.88
C HIS A 102 -8.11 -1.34 15.92
N GLU A 103 -9.02 -1.52 14.95
CA GLU A 103 -8.99 -2.64 13.98
C GLU A 103 -9.03 -2.22 12.49
N THR A 104 -9.12 -0.92 12.19
CA THR A 104 -9.40 -0.45 10.81
C THR A 104 -8.13 -0.05 10.06
N ILE A 105 -7.87 -0.71 8.94
CA ILE A 105 -6.82 -0.29 8.00
C ILE A 105 -7.41 0.74 7.04
N PHE A 106 -6.83 1.94 7.05
CA PHE A 106 -7.26 3.07 6.23
C PHE A 106 -6.47 3.21 4.94
N TYR A 107 -5.16 2.91 4.96
CA TYR A 107 -4.25 3.14 3.83
C TYR A 107 -3.83 1.83 3.16
N TRP A 108 -4.11 1.71 1.87
CA TRP A 108 -3.88 0.50 1.08
C TRP A 108 -2.97 0.80 -0.11
N ASP A 109 -1.67 0.57 0.02
CA ASP A 109 -0.72 0.58 -1.11
C ASP A 109 -0.67 -0.82 -1.72
N MET A 110 -1.21 -0.94 -2.93
CA MET A 110 -1.36 -2.23 -3.60
C MET A 110 -0.55 -2.24 -4.88
N ARG A 111 0.32 -3.24 -4.99
CA ARG A 111 1.15 -3.49 -6.17
C ARG A 111 1.11 -4.97 -6.51
N PRO A 112 -0.07 -5.51 -6.89
CA PRO A 112 -0.25 -6.95 -7.06
C PRO A 112 0.55 -7.53 -8.22
N SER A 113 0.95 -6.70 -9.19
CA SER A 113 1.67 -7.14 -10.40
C SER A 113 2.77 -6.15 -10.77
N ASN A 114 3.85 -6.67 -11.35
CA ASN A 114 4.93 -5.86 -11.93
C ASN A 114 4.69 -5.49 -13.41
N ASN A 115 3.53 -5.86 -13.99
CA ASN A 115 3.25 -5.63 -15.41
C ASN A 115 3.33 -4.14 -15.77
N CYS A 116 4.33 -3.76 -16.56
CA CYS A 116 4.57 -2.39 -16.98
C CYS A 116 5.08 -2.36 -18.42
N ASN A 117 4.61 -1.41 -19.21
CA ASN A 117 5.05 -1.22 -20.59
C ASN A 117 6.32 -0.35 -20.72
N PHE A 118 6.81 0.26 -19.64
CA PHE A 118 8.02 1.09 -19.64
C PHE A 118 9.17 0.46 -18.83
N GLY A 119 10.41 0.71 -19.26
CA GLY A 119 11.63 0.31 -18.57
C GLY A 119 12.41 1.49 -17.98
N CYS A 120 11.80 2.24 -17.06
CA CYS A 120 12.43 3.44 -16.49
C CYS A 120 13.69 3.11 -15.67
N LEU A 121 14.80 3.80 -15.90
CA LEU A 121 16.11 3.50 -15.27
C LEU A 121 16.12 3.58 -13.74
N MET A 122 15.21 4.36 -13.13
CA MET A 122 15.06 4.44 -11.67
C MET A 122 14.24 3.29 -11.06
N CYS A 123 13.63 2.45 -11.89
CA CYS A 123 12.78 1.35 -11.43
C CYS A 123 13.63 0.14 -11.03
N CYS A 124 12.96 -0.96 -10.67
CA CYS A 124 13.59 -2.24 -10.45
C CYS A 124 12.79 -3.35 -11.14
N HIS A 125 13.47 -4.45 -11.46
CA HIS A 125 12.90 -5.58 -12.20
C HIS A 125 11.78 -6.31 -11.44
N VAL A 126 11.71 -6.15 -10.11
CA VAL A 126 10.59 -6.64 -9.27
C VAL A 126 9.34 -5.80 -9.45
N LEU A 127 9.46 -4.51 -9.76
CA LEU A 127 8.35 -3.57 -9.83
C LEU A 127 7.98 -3.17 -11.27
N SER A 128 8.80 -3.51 -12.27
CA SER A 128 8.48 -3.29 -13.68
C SER A 128 9.02 -4.40 -14.58
N SER A 129 8.11 -5.07 -15.30
CA SER A 129 8.44 -6.04 -16.34
C SER A 129 9.11 -5.41 -17.57
N GLY A 130 8.87 -4.11 -17.82
CA GLY A 130 9.57 -3.33 -18.83
C GLY A 130 11.03 -3.05 -18.45
N TYR A 131 11.31 -2.78 -17.17
CA TYR A 131 12.68 -2.64 -16.68
C TYR A 131 13.42 -3.99 -16.67
N TRP A 132 12.71 -5.06 -16.33
CA TRP A 132 13.23 -6.42 -16.48
C TRP A 132 13.66 -6.70 -17.92
N GLN A 133 12.84 -6.33 -18.91
CA GLN A 133 13.17 -6.49 -20.33
C GLN A 133 14.38 -5.63 -20.73
N LEU A 134 14.41 -4.37 -20.29
CA LEU A 134 15.54 -3.48 -20.57
C LEU A 134 16.86 -4.09 -20.10
N ASN A 135 16.89 -4.70 -18.91
CA ASN A 135 18.08 -5.37 -18.40
C ASN A 135 18.53 -6.51 -19.31
N GLU A 136 17.61 -7.36 -19.79
CA GLU A 136 17.96 -8.42 -20.75
C GLU A 136 18.54 -7.85 -22.04
N ASP A 137 17.92 -6.81 -22.60
CA ASP A 137 18.32 -6.18 -23.86
C ASP A 137 19.74 -5.60 -23.79
N ILE A 138 20.17 -5.14 -22.61
CA ILE A 138 21.52 -4.58 -22.36
C ILE A 138 22.46 -5.55 -21.65
N MET A 139 22.11 -6.84 -21.57
CA MET A 139 22.92 -7.90 -20.94
C MET A 139 23.29 -7.59 -19.47
N ARG A 140 22.38 -6.92 -18.73
CA ARG A 140 22.49 -6.74 -17.29
C ARG A 140 21.72 -7.82 -16.53
N PRO A 141 22.25 -8.31 -15.40
CA PRO A 141 21.59 -9.35 -14.64
C PRO A 141 20.28 -8.84 -14.01
N ASN A 142 19.24 -9.65 -14.13
CA ASN A 142 18.02 -9.51 -13.35
C ASN A 142 18.15 -10.29 -12.03
N PHE A 143 17.74 -9.69 -10.90
CA PHE A 143 17.68 -10.40 -9.62
C PHE A 143 16.37 -11.19 -9.43
N THR A 144 15.43 -11.09 -10.37
CA THR A 144 14.30 -12.02 -10.51
C THR A 144 14.42 -12.80 -11.80
N ARG A 145 14.14 -14.09 -11.72
CA ARG A 145 14.17 -14.97 -12.89
C ARG A 145 13.01 -14.71 -13.86
N GLU A 146 11.84 -14.42 -13.30
CA GLU A 146 10.61 -14.21 -14.06
C GLU A 146 10.45 -12.74 -14.44
N LYS A 147 10.04 -12.52 -15.70
CA LYS A 147 9.72 -11.19 -16.24
C LYS A 147 8.43 -10.63 -15.65
N PHE A 148 7.41 -11.47 -15.56
CA PHE A 148 6.10 -11.13 -15.03
C PHE A 148 5.94 -11.83 -13.69
N ILE A 149 5.64 -11.05 -12.66
CA ILE A 149 5.43 -11.53 -11.30
C ILE A 149 4.12 -10.92 -10.83
N GLU A 150 3.29 -11.77 -10.23
CA GLU A 150 1.98 -11.42 -9.73
C GLU A 150 1.74 -12.15 -8.41
N VAL A 151 1.06 -11.48 -7.50
CA VAL A 151 0.64 -12.06 -6.22
C VAL A 151 -0.41 -13.15 -6.44
N ASN A 152 -0.45 -14.13 -5.54
CA ASN A 152 -1.48 -15.16 -5.52
C ASN A 152 -2.89 -14.54 -5.48
N ASP A 153 -3.71 -14.92 -6.47
CA ASP A 153 -5.04 -14.35 -6.67
C ASP A 153 -6.00 -14.62 -5.51
N ASP A 154 -5.98 -15.81 -4.91
CA ASP A 154 -6.93 -16.18 -3.84
C ASP A 154 -6.65 -15.37 -2.56
N ASN A 155 -5.38 -15.26 -2.16
CA ASN A 155 -5.00 -14.50 -0.98
C ASN A 155 -5.13 -12.98 -1.21
N PHE A 156 -4.83 -12.49 -2.42
CA PHE A 156 -5.08 -11.09 -2.77
C PHE A 156 -6.58 -10.77 -2.81
N LYS A 157 -7.41 -11.68 -3.30
CA LYS A 157 -8.87 -11.56 -3.22
C LYS A 157 -9.35 -11.50 -1.76
N GLY A 158 -8.76 -12.30 -0.88
CA GLY A 158 -9.01 -12.23 0.57
C GLY A 158 -8.71 -10.84 1.17
N MET A 159 -7.59 -10.22 0.76
CA MET A 159 -7.25 -8.84 1.11
C MET A 159 -8.30 -7.85 0.58
N VAL A 160 -8.65 -7.93 -0.70
CA VAL A 160 -9.69 -7.09 -1.31
C VAL A 160 -11.02 -7.23 -0.59
N ASP A 161 -11.44 -8.45 -0.25
CA ASP A 161 -12.69 -8.69 0.46
C ASP A 161 -12.67 -8.07 1.88
N LYS A 162 -11.51 -8.02 2.54
CA LYS A 162 -11.34 -7.26 3.78
C LYS A 162 -11.53 -5.76 3.57
N ILE A 163 -10.96 -5.18 2.52
CA ILE A 163 -11.19 -3.76 2.16
C ILE A 163 -12.69 -3.49 1.98
N LYS A 164 -13.38 -4.37 1.24
CA LYS A 164 -14.83 -4.26 1.04
C LYS A 164 -15.62 -4.30 2.36
N ARG A 165 -15.24 -5.19 3.29
CA ARG A 165 -15.90 -5.27 4.61
C ARG A 165 -15.71 -3.98 5.41
N LEU A 166 -14.47 -3.48 5.48
CA LEU A 166 -14.14 -2.26 6.23
C LEU A 166 -14.84 -1.03 5.65
N LEU A 167 -14.87 -0.90 4.31
CA LEU A 167 -15.61 0.17 3.66
C LEU A 167 -17.12 0.03 3.88
N LYS A 168 -17.70 -1.18 3.97
CA LYS A 168 -19.14 -1.31 4.25
C LYS A 168 -19.50 -0.87 5.68
N SER A 169 -18.62 -1.09 6.65
CA SER A 169 -18.88 -0.76 8.05
C SER A 169 -18.47 0.66 8.45
N ALA A 170 -17.54 1.30 7.73
CA ALA A 170 -17.04 2.62 8.07
C ALA A 170 -18.09 3.73 7.82
N PRO A 171 -18.27 4.68 8.75
CA PRO A 171 -19.08 5.88 8.51
C PRO A 171 -18.53 6.69 7.32
N ARG A 172 -19.43 7.37 6.60
CA ARG A 172 -19.07 8.16 5.41
C ARG A 172 -17.96 9.18 5.68
N GLU A 173 -18.06 9.91 6.78
CA GLU A 173 -17.06 10.94 7.15
C GLU A 173 -15.66 10.34 7.37
N GLN A 174 -15.58 9.14 7.96
CA GLN A 174 -14.32 8.43 8.16
C GLN A 174 -13.73 7.96 6.82
N LYS A 175 -14.57 7.50 5.89
CA LYS A 175 -14.13 7.13 4.53
C LYS A 175 -13.48 8.30 3.80
N GLU A 176 -14.11 9.47 3.85
CA GLU A 176 -13.63 10.68 3.16
C GLU A 176 -12.31 11.16 3.75
N LYS A 177 -12.21 11.14 5.08
CA LYS A 177 -11.04 11.66 5.79
C LYS A 177 -9.84 10.70 5.76
N ASP A 178 -10.07 9.44 6.09
CA ASP A 178 -8.99 8.54 6.49
C ASP A 178 -8.65 7.50 5.41
N PHE A 179 -9.67 6.96 4.72
CA PHE A 179 -9.46 5.90 3.75
C PHE A 179 -8.74 6.39 2.51
N GLN A 180 -7.72 5.63 2.11
CA GLN A 180 -6.99 5.82 0.89
C GLN A 180 -6.63 4.51 0.24
N VAL A 181 -6.87 4.43 -1.06
CA VAL A 181 -6.35 3.37 -1.92
C VAL A 181 -5.32 3.99 -2.84
N TYR A 182 -4.12 3.40 -2.86
CA TYR A 182 -3.00 3.82 -3.67
C TYR A 182 -2.63 2.73 -4.65
N PHE A 183 -2.88 2.99 -5.93
CA PHE A 183 -2.52 2.10 -7.03
C PHE A 183 -1.12 2.46 -7.55
N ALA A 184 -0.20 1.52 -7.37
CA ALA A 184 1.18 1.63 -7.83
C ALA A 184 1.69 0.22 -8.24
N GLY A 185 2.96 0.10 -8.60
CA GLY A 185 3.55 -1.19 -9.02
C GLY A 185 4.14 -1.08 -10.41
N GLY A 186 3.77 -1.99 -11.30
CA GLY A 186 4.05 -1.86 -12.73
C GLY A 186 3.41 -0.61 -13.32
N GLU A 187 2.53 -0.77 -14.31
CA GLU A 187 1.67 0.33 -14.75
C GLU A 187 0.26 0.09 -14.20
N PRO A 188 -0.21 0.84 -13.19
CA PRO A 188 -1.49 0.55 -12.55
C PRO A 188 -2.69 0.60 -13.49
N LEU A 189 -2.61 1.36 -14.60
CA LEU A 189 -3.67 1.41 -15.62
C LEU A 189 -3.68 0.19 -16.56
N LEU A 190 -2.68 -0.70 -16.47
CA LEU A 190 -2.56 -1.95 -17.21
C LEU A 190 -2.71 -3.20 -16.32
N ILE A 191 -3.18 -3.04 -15.08
CA ILE A 191 -3.34 -4.13 -14.11
C ILE A 191 -4.83 -4.39 -13.84
N ASP A 192 -5.26 -5.64 -14.03
CA ASP A 192 -6.66 -6.06 -13.89
C ASP A 192 -7.20 -5.91 -12.47
N HIS A 193 -6.39 -6.20 -11.46
CA HIS A 193 -6.78 -6.04 -10.05
C HIS A 193 -7.14 -4.59 -9.71
N HIS A 194 -6.34 -3.62 -10.18
CA HIS A 194 -6.64 -2.20 -9.98
C HIS A 194 -7.91 -1.78 -10.72
N ARG A 195 -8.05 -2.17 -11.99
CA ARG A 195 -9.26 -1.89 -12.76
C ARG A 195 -10.51 -2.44 -12.08
N SER A 196 -10.47 -3.69 -11.63
CA SER A 196 -11.61 -4.37 -11.00
C SER A 196 -11.97 -3.73 -9.66
N MET A 197 -10.98 -3.35 -8.86
CA MET A 197 -11.21 -2.67 -7.60
C MET A 197 -11.76 -1.25 -7.81
N LEU A 198 -11.24 -0.51 -8.80
CA LEU A 198 -11.73 0.83 -9.15
C LEU A 198 -13.21 0.81 -9.55
N LEU A 199 -13.60 -0.11 -10.44
CA LEU A 199 -14.99 -0.27 -10.85
C LEU A 199 -15.89 -0.62 -9.66
N TRP A 200 -15.46 -1.55 -8.81
CA TRP A 200 -16.21 -1.92 -7.61
C TRP A 200 -16.38 -0.75 -6.63
N LEU A 201 -15.33 0.06 -6.42
CA LEU A 201 -15.39 1.24 -5.54
C LEU A 201 -16.44 2.24 -6.03
N LEU A 202 -16.46 2.52 -7.34
CA LEU A 202 -17.42 3.41 -7.97
C LEU A 202 -18.86 2.85 -7.87
N GLU A 203 -19.07 1.59 -8.26
CA GLU A 203 -20.38 0.91 -8.23
C GLU A 203 -20.95 0.82 -6.81
N SER A 204 -20.09 0.69 -5.80
CA SER A 204 -20.49 0.58 -4.40
C SER A 204 -20.64 1.94 -3.70
N GLY A 205 -20.52 3.05 -4.42
CA GLY A 205 -20.66 4.41 -3.86
C GLY A 205 -19.56 4.80 -2.88
N ASN A 206 -18.35 4.24 -3.04
CA ASN A 206 -17.14 4.65 -2.30
C ASN A 206 -16.26 5.58 -3.17
N ASP A 207 -16.90 6.39 -4.01
CA ASP A 207 -16.30 7.42 -4.88
C ASP A 207 -15.83 8.67 -4.11
N ASN A 208 -15.85 8.59 -2.77
CA ASN A 208 -15.53 9.67 -1.85
C ASN A 208 -14.28 9.39 -1.00
N ILE A 209 -13.66 8.20 -1.13
CA ILE A 209 -12.38 7.92 -0.49
C ILE A 209 -11.24 8.61 -1.25
N ASN A 210 -10.05 8.70 -0.63
CA ASN A 210 -8.87 9.20 -1.32
C ASN A 210 -8.37 8.14 -2.31
N LEU A 211 -8.30 8.50 -3.59
CA LEU A 211 -7.74 7.64 -4.64
C LEU A 211 -6.43 8.26 -5.14
N ARG A 212 -5.36 7.46 -5.11
CA ARG A 212 -4.03 7.87 -5.55
C ARG A 212 -3.46 6.93 -6.60
N TYR A 213 -2.74 7.46 -7.57
CA TYR A 213 -2.03 6.72 -8.61
C TYR A 213 -0.54 7.09 -8.67
N ASN A 214 0.29 6.11 -8.98
CA ASN A 214 1.59 6.33 -9.61
C ASN A 214 1.56 5.66 -10.98
N THR A 215 1.21 6.42 -12.01
CA THR A 215 1.10 5.95 -13.41
C THR A 215 2.10 6.67 -14.31
N ASN A 216 2.57 6.00 -15.34
CA ASN A 216 3.36 6.60 -16.42
C ASN A 216 2.49 7.32 -17.48
N CYS A 217 1.15 7.27 -17.36
CA CYS A 217 0.17 7.89 -18.25
C CYS A 217 0.30 7.52 -19.74
N SER A 218 0.99 6.43 -20.07
CA SER A 218 1.16 5.96 -21.45
C SER A 218 -0.14 5.51 -22.11
N THR A 219 -1.14 5.15 -21.30
CA THR A 219 -2.51 4.91 -21.73
C THR A 219 -3.48 5.38 -20.65
N LEU A 220 -4.68 5.81 -21.08
CA LEU A 220 -5.82 6.09 -20.21
C LEU A 220 -6.98 5.12 -20.47
N LYS A 221 -6.73 4.09 -21.29
CA LYS A 221 -7.73 3.10 -21.70
C LYS A 221 -7.20 1.70 -21.52
N TYR A 222 -8.00 0.83 -20.91
CA TYR A 222 -7.65 -0.56 -20.71
C TYR A 222 -8.89 -1.44 -20.59
N LYS A 223 -8.95 -2.52 -21.40
CA LYS A 223 -10.07 -3.49 -21.43
C LYS A 223 -11.46 -2.85 -21.42
N GLY A 224 -11.66 -1.85 -22.28
CA GLY A 224 -12.94 -1.15 -22.43
C GLY A 224 -13.25 -0.13 -21.32
N THR A 225 -12.34 0.08 -20.37
CA THR A 225 -12.44 1.15 -19.38
C THR A 225 -11.65 2.36 -19.85
N ASP A 226 -12.30 3.52 -19.90
CA ASP A 226 -11.65 4.83 -19.91
C ASP A 226 -11.51 5.31 -18.47
N PHE A 227 -10.27 5.52 -18.02
CA PHE A 227 -10.03 5.92 -16.64
C PHE A 227 -10.41 7.37 -16.37
N VAL A 228 -10.41 8.23 -17.39
CA VAL A 228 -10.83 9.63 -17.25
C VAL A 228 -12.32 9.69 -16.92
N ASP A 229 -13.16 8.91 -17.62
CA ASP A 229 -14.60 8.80 -17.36
C ASP A 229 -14.91 8.34 -15.93
N ILE A 230 -14.00 7.59 -15.31
CA ILE A 230 -14.13 7.15 -13.92
C ILE A 230 -13.68 8.27 -12.97
N TRP A 231 -12.52 8.88 -13.21
CA TRP A 231 -11.98 9.94 -12.36
C TRP A 231 -12.89 11.16 -12.31
N GLU A 232 -13.55 11.52 -13.40
CA GLU A 232 -14.54 12.62 -13.43
C GLU A 232 -15.75 12.38 -12.51
N LYS A 233 -16.07 11.12 -12.21
CA LYS A 233 -17.15 10.75 -11.29
C LYS A 233 -16.71 10.73 -9.83
N TRP A 234 -15.40 10.85 -9.57
CA TRP A 234 -14.86 10.81 -8.21
C TRP A 234 -15.13 12.13 -7.49
N LYS A 235 -15.64 12.05 -6.25
CA LYS A 235 -16.03 13.23 -5.46
C LYS A 235 -14.86 13.97 -4.84
N THR A 236 -13.75 13.28 -4.63
CA THR A 236 -12.48 13.85 -4.16
C THR A 236 -11.49 13.93 -5.32
N PRO A 237 -10.51 14.86 -5.29
CA PRO A 237 -9.46 14.88 -6.29
C PRO A 237 -8.71 13.55 -6.33
N VAL A 238 -8.61 12.94 -7.52
CA VAL A 238 -7.72 11.81 -7.77
C VAL A 238 -6.29 12.36 -7.85
N THR A 239 -5.37 11.77 -7.08
CA THR A 239 -3.99 12.27 -6.90
C THR A 239 -2.93 11.33 -7.42
#